data_AF-A0A1Q5QWG5-F1
#
_entry.id   AF-A0A1Q5QWG5-F1
#
_cell.length_a   1.000
_cell.length_b   1.000
_cell.length_c   1.000
_cell.angle_alpha   90.00
_cell.angle_beta   90.00
_cell.angle_gamma   90.00
#
_symmetry.space_group_name_H-M   'P 1'
#
loop_
_entity.id
_entity.type
_entity.pdbx_description
1 polymer ?
#
loop_
_entity_poly.entity_id
_entity_poly.type
_entity_poly.pdbx_seq_one_letter_code
_entity_poly.pdbx_strand_id
1 'polypeptide(L)'
;PKYRIDTKDQIERARKLAIPSGEHARAILFKPEGEKGIRLHLDRITPHLGRLRDFAVVGVTEKEIGDSILTRMANVARLRKALDKHYPDLPIHIFGSLDTISTYLFFLAGADVFDGLTWLRYAFSEGDTLYRHSYGALKLPISINSDIVEGRCWSNNYQYMRQMRLNMLKHINDGSFEHFGKHDDLIRSAYQEMCAEIAGD
;
A
#
# COMPACT_ATOMS: atom_id res chain seq x y z
N PRO A 1 -2.82 -15.55 12.04
CA PRO A 1 -2.93 -16.91 12.63
C PRO A 1 -2.02 -17.04 13.86
N LYS A 2 -2.41 -17.88 14.84
CA LYS A 2 -1.63 -18.09 16.07
C LYS A 2 -0.22 -18.64 15.80
N TYR A 3 -0.03 -19.28 14.64
CA TYR A 3 1.23 -19.81 14.15
C TYR A 3 1.49 -19.30 12.72
N ARG A 4 2.70 -18.81 12.50
CA ARG A 4 3.23 -18.41 11.20
C ARG A 4 3.77 -19.67 10.52
N ILE A 5 3.39 -19.90 9.28
CA ILE A 5 3.72 -21.10 8.49
C ILE A 5 4.48 -20.70 7.24
N ASP A 6 5.15 -21.65 6.61
CA ASP A 6 5.94 -21.41 5.40
C ASP A 6 5.06 -20.93 4.23
N THR A 7 5.64 -20.17 3.31
CA THR A 7 4.92 -19.54 2.19
C THR A 7 4.11 -20.57 1.40
N LYS A 8 4.71 -21.74 1.11
CA LYS A 8 4.02 -22.84 0.43
C LYS A 8 2.73 -23.24 1.15
N ASP A 9 2.78 -23.35 2.47
CA ASP A 9 1.63 -23.74 3.29
C ASP A 9 0.62 -22.60 3.45
N GLN A 10 1.07 -21.34 3.46
CA GLN A 10 0.18 -20.18 3.39
C GLN A 10 -0.68 -20.23 2.12
N ILE A 11 -0.07 -20.52 0.97
CA ILE A 11 -0.76 -20.65 -0.33
C ILE A 11 -1.77 -21.82 -0.29
N GLU A 12 -1.32 -23.00 0.14
CA GLU A 12 -2.20 -24.19 0.19
C GLU A 12 -3.37 -24.01 1.15
N ARG A 13 -3.12 -23.40 2.31
CA ARG A 13 -4.17 -23.08 3.26
C ARG A 13 -5.17 -22.07 2.69
N ALA A 14 -4.69 -21.02 2.03
CA ALA A 14 -5.56 -20.00 1.45
C ALA A 14 -6.44 -20.55 0.30
N ARG A 15 -5.92 -21.51 -0.48
CA ARG A 15 -6.69 -22.26 -1.48
C ARG A 15 -7.80 -23.11 -0.89
N LYS A 16 -7.54 -23.75 0.26
CA LYS A 16 -8.49 -24.66 0.92
C LYS A 16 -9.63 -23.94 1.65
N LEU A 17 -9.54 -22.61 1.82
CA LEU A 17 -10.63 -21.86 2.43
C LEU A 17 -11.90 -22.01 1.59
N ALA A 18 -13.00 -22.41 2.21
CA ALA A 18 -14.29 -22.47 1.56
C ALA A 18 -14.71 -21.06 1.15
N ILE A 19 -15.16 -20.91 -0.10
CA ILE A 19 -15.76 -19.68 -0.61
C ILE A 19 -17.28 -19.92 -0.66
N PRO A 20 -18.11 -18.92 -0.32
CA PRO A 20 -19.55 -19.03 -0.51
C PRO A 20 -19.91 -19.31 -1.98
N SER A 21 -21.14 -19.75 -2.24
CA SER A 21 -21.63 -19.86 -3.62
C SER A 21 -21.69 -18.47 -4.29
N GLY A 22 -21.44 -18.42 -5.60
CA GLY A 22 -21.42 -17.20 -6.40
C GLY A 22 -20.04 -16.82 -6.92
N GLU A 23 -19.94 -15.63 -7.51
CA GLU A 23 -18.69 -15.09 -8.05
C GLU A 23 -17.87 -14.43 -6.95
N HIS A 24 -16.88 -15.18 -6.44
CA HIS A 24 -15.99 -14.70 -5.38
C HIS A 24 -14.54 -14.77 -5.83
N ALA A 25 -13.77 -13.76 -5.45
CA ALA A 25 -12.33 -13.70 -5.68
C ALA A 25 -11.57 -14.08 -4.41
N ARG A 26 -10.41 -14.73 -4.58
CA ARG A 26 -9.50 -15.01 -3.46
C ARG A 26 -8.40 -13.96 -3.43
N ALA A 27 -8.12 -13.42 -2.25
CA ALA A 27 -6.91 -12.67 -1.97
C ALA A 27 -6.03 -13.48 -1.02
N ILE A 28 -4.72 -13.49 -1.26
CA ILE A 28 -3.75 -14.04 -0.31
C ILE A 28 -3.01 -12.89 0.34
N LEU A 29 -2.88 -12.92 1.67
CA LEU A 29 -2.00 -12.01 2.40
C LEU A 29 -0.79 -12.79 2.89
N PHE A 30 0.37 -12.53 2.30
CA PHE A 30 1.62 -13.11 2.77
C PHE A 30 2.00 -12.53 4.12
N LYS A 31 2.33 -13.44 5.03
CA LYS A 31 2.83 -13.12 6.36
C LYS A 31 4.24 -13.70 6.52
N PRO A 32 5.06 -13.16 7.44
CA PRO A 32 6.35 -13.74 7.78
C PRO A 32 6.26 -15.25 8.05
N GLU A 33 7.34 -15.96 7.76
CA GLU A 33 7.47 -17.39 8.10
C GLU A 33 8.04 -17.56 9.50
N GLY A 34 7.74 -18.70 10.13
CA GLY A 34 8.23 -19.05 11.46
C GLY A 34 7.59 -18.27 12.61
N GLU A 35 7.43 -18.90 13.77
CA GLU A 35 6.66 -18.35 14.91
C GLU A 35 7.10 -16.94 15.34
N LYS A 36 8.40 -16.65 15.21
CA LYS A 36 9.01 -15.36 15.57
C LYS A 36 9.26 -14.45 14.35
N GLY A 37 8.73 -14.78 13.18
CA GLY A 37 8.90 -14.00 11.96
C GLY A 37 8.30 -12.60 12.08
N ILE A 38 9.15 -11.58 11.94
CA ILE A 38 8.77 -10.16 12.01
C ILE A 38 8.67 -9.53 10.60
N ARG A 39 9.45 -10.03 9.65
CA ARG A 39 9.59 -9.48 8.29
C ARG A 39 9.34 -10.54 7.23
N LEU A 40 8.90 -10.09 6.07
CA LEU A 40 8.81 -10.90 4.86
C LEU A 40 10.20 -11.08 4.25
N HIS A 41 10.45 -12.27 3.74
CA HIS A 41 11.69 -12.65 3.06
C HIS A 41 11.32 -13.05 1.63
N LEU A 42 11.59 -12.15 0.68
CA LEU A 42 11.16 -12.33 -0.72
C LEU A 42 11.82 -13.53 -1.40
N ASP A 43 13.04 -13.88 -1.00
CA ASP A 43 13.75 -15.11 -1.40
C ASP A 43 12.94 -16.38 -1.11
N ARG A 44 12.06 -16.34 -0.11
CA ARG A 44 11.17 -17.46 0.25
C ARG A 44 9.82 -17.41 -0.43
N ILE A 45 9.38 -16.21 -0.83
CA ILE A 45 8.09 -15.99 -1.49
C ILE A 45 8.19 -16.22 -3.00
N THR A 46 9.21 -15.62 -3.62
CA THR A 46 9.42 -15.61 -5.08
C THR A 46 9.43 -17.00 -5.74
N PRO A 47 10.01 -18.07 -5.14
CA PRO A 47 9.99 -19.42 -5.74
C PRO A 47 8.59 -20.04 -5.83
N HIS A 48 7.61 -19.46 -5.14
CA HIS A 48 6.24 -19.98 -5.07
C HIS A 48 5.23 -19.13 -5.83
N LEU A 49 5.64 -18.02 -6.47
CA LEU A 49 4.72 -17.11 -7.13
C LEU A 49 3.95 -17.77 -8.26
N GLY A 50 4.57 -18.66 -9.05
CA GLY A 50 3.89 -19.44 -10.11
C GLY A 50 2.72 -20.34 -9.62
N ARG A 51 2.48 -20.39 -8.31
CA ARG A 51 1.35 -21.09 -7.69
C ARG A 51 0.20 -20.13 -7.36
N LEU A 52 0.19 -18.90 -7.86
CA LEU A 52 -0.80 -17.89 -7.48
C LEU A 52 -1.97 -17.71 -8.45
N ARG A 53 -2.08 -18.56 -9.49
CA ARG A 53 -3.15 -18.52 -10.50
C ARG A 53 -4.58 -18.40 -9.94
N ASP A 54 -4.85 -18.97 -8.76
CA ASP A 54 -6.19 -19.02 -8.16
C ASP A 54 -6.52 -17.78 -7.30
N PHE A 55 -5.60 -16.81 -7.23
CA PHE A 55 -5.77 -15.58 -6.46
C PHE A 55 -5.92 -14.39 -7.40
N ALA A 56 -6.83 -13.49 -7.05
CA ALA A 56 -7.08 -12.26 -7.78
C ALA A 56 -6.25 -11.08 -7.27
N VAL A 57 -5.68 -11.18 -6.06
CA VAL A 57 -4.86 -10.14 -5.42
C VAL A 57 -3.82 -10.79 -4.51
N VAL A 58 -2.62 -10.22 -4.47
CA VAL A 58 -1.56 -10.56 -3.51
C VAL A 58 -1.37 -9.42 -2.52
N GLY A 59 -1.44 -9.73 -1.25
CA GLY A 59 -1.35 -8.81 -0.14
C GLY A 59 -0.05 -8.93 0.64
N VAL A 60 0.46 -7.81 1.12
CA VAL A 60 1.58 -7.71 2.06
C VAL A 60 1.29 -6.64 3.10
N THR A 61 1.74 -6.81 4.35
CA THR A 61 1.58 -5.77 5.37
C THR A 61 2.72 -4.77 5.29
N GLU A 62 2.40 -3.46 5.29
CA GLU A 62 3.38 -2.38 5.15
C GLU A 62 4.56 -2.52 6.13
N LYS A 63 4.27 -2.77 7.41
CA LYS A 63 5.30 -2.91 8.45
C LYS A 63 6.12 -4.19 8.33
N GLU A 64 5.63 -5.21 7.64
CA GLU A 64 6.30 -6.51 7.56
C GLU A 64 7.17 -6.61 6.29
N ILE A 65 6.91 -5.84 5.25
CA ILE A 65 7.68 -5.90 4.00
C ILE A 65 9.04 -5.18 4.06
N GLY A 66 9.32 -4.41 5.12
CA GLY A 66 10.61 -3.76 5.31
C GLY A 66 10.67 -2.94 6.61
N ASP A 67 11.89 -2.62 7.02
CA ASP A 67 12.20 -1.87 8.24
C ASP A 67 12.41 -0.37 8.04
N SER A 68 12.69 0.07 6.80
CA SER A 68 12.71 1.47 6.37
C SER A 68 11.75 1.71 5.20
N ILE A 69 11.45 2.97 4.88
CA ILE A 69 10.64 3.31 3.70
C ILE A 69 11.32 2.81 2.42
N LEU A 70 12.63 3.05 2.27
CA LEU A 70 13.41 2.57 1.12
C LEU A 70 13.36 1.05 1.00
N THR A 71 13.61 0.31 2.10
CA THR A 71 13.54 -1.16 2.12
C THR A 71 12.16 -1.66 1.71
N ARG A 72 11.08 -1.02 2.19
CA ARG A 72 9.71 -1.40 1.85
C ARG A 72 9.41 -1.15 0.37
N MET A 73 9.77 0.03 -0.14
CA MET A 73 9.62 0.36 -1.57
C MET A 73 10.37 -0.64 -2.45
N ALA A 74 11.66 -0.89 -2.15
CA ALA A 74 12.49 -1.82 -2.90
C ALA A 74 11.90 -3.24 -2.89
N ASN A 75 11.42 -3.70 -1.74
CA ASN A 75 10.80 -5.03 -1.64
C ASN A 75 9.45 -5.14 -2.36
N VAL A 76 8.62 -4.08 -2.36
CA VAL A 76 7.40 -4.04 -3.19
C VAL A 76 7.76 -4.13 -4.67
N ALA A 77 8.76 -3.36 -5.12
CA ALA A 77 9.19 -3.37 -6.51
C ALA A 77 9.85 -4.70 -6.93
N ARG A 78 10.64 -5.34 -6.06
CA ARG A 78 11.18 -6.69 -6.27
C ARG A 78 10.05 -7.72 -6.37
N LEU A 79 9.02 -7.63 -5.52
CA LEU A 79 7.83 -8.48 -5.60
C LEU A 79 7.07 -8.25 -6.92
N ARG A 80 6.90 -7.00 -7.35
CA ARG A 80 6.29 -6.64 -8.63
C ARG A 80 7.05 -7.26 -9.80
N LYS A 81 8.36 -7.03 -9.90
CA LYS A 81 9.21 -7.64 -10.94
C LYS A 81 9.13 -9.17 -10.96
N ALA A 82 9.02 -9.80 -9.79
CA ALA A 82 8.89 -11.26 -9.71
C ALA A 82 7.49 -11.75 -10.13
N LEU A 83 6.44 -11.01 -9.78
CA LEU A 83 5.07 -11.28 -10.22
C LEU A 83 4.92 -11.09 -11.73
N ASP A 84 5.49 -10.05 -12.32
CA ASP A 84 5.37 -9.77 -13.76
C ASP A 84 5.86 -10.91 -14.66
N LYS A 85 6.79 -11.74 -14.16
CA LYS A 85 7.27 -12.95 -14.88
C LYS A 85 6.20 -14.04 -14.99
N HIS A 86 5.16 -14.01 -14.15
CA HIS A 86 4.14 -15.04 -14.07
C HIS A 86 2.72 -14.50 -14.30
N TYR A 87 2.40 -13.34 -13.71
CA TYR A 87 1.08 -12.72 -13.65
C TYR A 87 1.22 -11.17 -13.64
N PRO A 88 1.48 -10.54 -14.79
CA PRO A 88 1.66 -9.08 -14.88
C PRO A 88 0.46 -8.29 -14.34
N ASP A 89 -0.76 -8.80 -14.56
CA ASP A 89 -1.99 -8.11 -14.14
C ASP A 89 -2.42 -8.43 -12.68
N LEU A 90 -1.67 -9.26 -11.94
CA LEU A 90 -2.05 -9.63 -10.57
C LEU A 90 -1.73 -8.48 -9.60
N PRO A 91 -2.71 -7.79 -9.00
CA PRO A 91 -2.48 -6.60 -8.19
C PRO A 91 -1.74 -6.91 -6.87
N ILE A 92 -0.89 -5.98 -6.44
CA ILE A 92 -0.31 -5.94 -5.09
C ILE A 92 -1.14 -5.01 -4.19
N HIS A 93 -1.60 -5.54 -3.07
CA HIS A 93 -2.28 -4.81 -2.01
C HIS A 93 -1.34 -4.58 -0.83
N ILE A 94 -1.09 -3.30 -0.49
CA ILE A 94 -0.40 -2.92 0.75
C ILE A 94 -1.41 -2.77 1.88
N PHE A 95 -1.37 -3.71 2.83
CA PHE A 95 -2.20 -3.69 4.02
C PHE A 95 -1.67 -2.70 5.06
N GLY A 96 -2.49 -1.72 5.40
CA GLY A 96 -2.23 -0.75 6.48
C GLY A 96 -1.56 0.56 6.04
N SER A 97 -1.38 0.79 4.73
CA SER A 97 -0.90 2.05 4.16
C SER A 97 -2.05 2.78 3.45
N LEU A 98 -2.42 3.95 3.98
CA LEU A 98 -3.35 4.87 3.34
C LEU A 98 -3.15 6.28 3.92
N ASP A 99 -2.02 6.89 3.58
CA ASP A 99 -1.66 8.26 3.95
C ASP A 99 -1.20 9.04 2.71
N THR A 100 -0.99 10.34 2.86
CA THR A 100 -0.77 11.24 1.72
C THR A 100 0.61 11.10 1.06
N ILE A 101 1.55 10.38 1.67
CA ILE A 101 2.92 10.22 1.16
C ILE A 101 3.20 8.76 0.82
N SER A 102 3.09 7.84 1.79
CA SER A 102 3.50 6.44 1.61
C SER A 102 2.70 5.74 0.50
N THR A 103 1.44 6.13 0.31
CA THR A 103 0.60 5.60 -0.76
C THR A 103 1.16 5.93 -2.16
N TYR A 104 1.67 7.15 -2.39
CA TYR A 104 2.35 7.46 -3.65
C TYR A 104 3.67 6.70 -3.80
N LEU A 105 4.43 6.57 -2.71
CA LEU A 105 5.70 5.83 -2.73
C LEU A 105 5.48 4.35 -3.10
N PHE A 106 4.48 3.70 -2.52
CA PHE A 106 4.17 2.31 -2.86
C PHE A 106 3.51 2.15 -4.24
N PHE A 107 2.72 3.14 -4.68
CA PHE A 107 2.25 3.19 -6.06
C PHE A 107 3.42 3.19 -7.06
N LEU A 108 4.42 4.05 -6.86
CA LEU A 108 5.62 4.10 -7.70
C LEU A 108 6.47 2.83 -7.60
N ALA A 109 6.41 2.12 -6.47
CA ALA A 109 7.03 0.81 -6.30
C ALA A 109 6.26 -0.34 -7.00
N GLY A 110 5.09 -0.08 -7.57
CA GLY A 110 4.28 -1.06 -8.29
C GLY A 110 3.20 -1.77 -7.47
N ALA A 111 2.72 -1.13 -6.40
CA ALA A 111 1.50 -1.54 -5.71
C ALA A 111 0.24 -0.87 -6.30
N ASP A 112 -0.90 -1.55 -6.15
CA ASP A 112 -2.13 -1.22 -6.87
C ASP A 112 -3.30 -0.92 -5.93
N VAL A 113 -3.34 -1.60 -4.78
CA VAL A 113 -4.44 -1.50 -3.80
C VAL A 113 -3.88 -1.04 -2.46
N PHE A 114 -4.57 -0.08 -1.85
CA PHE A 114 -4.16 0.55 -0.61
C PHE A 114 -5.33 0.58 0.36
N ASP A 115 -5.10 0.17 1.60
CA ASP A 115 -6.08 0.31 2.67
C ASP A 115 -5.41 0.71 3.99
N GLY A 116 -6.19 1.33 4.86
CA GLY A 116 -5.76 1.70 6.19
C GLY A 116 -6.82 2.53 6.90
N LEU A 117 -6.70 2.64 8.21
CA LEU A 117 -7.60 3.45 9.03
C LEU A 117 -7.10 4.89 9.21
N THR A 118 -5.99 5.26 8.58
CA THR A 118 -5.37 6.59 8.73
C THR A 118 -6.31 7.69 8.27
N TRP A 119 -7.06 7.50 7.17
CA TRP A 119 -8.06 8.46 6.69
C TRP A 119 -9.25 8.67 7.65
N LEU A 120 -9.49 7.76 8.60
CA LEU A 120 -10.50 7.96 9.65
C LEU A 120 -9.95 8.69 10.87
N ARG A 121 -8.65 8.52 11.15
CA ARG A 121 -7.97 9.04 12.35
C ARG A 121 -7.33 10.41 12.16
N TYR A 122 -6.94 10.75 10.93
CA TYR A 122 -6.21 11.95 10.56
C TYR A 122 -6.96 12.71 9.46
N ALA A 123 -6.53 13.94 9.17
CA ALA A 123 -7.03 14.75 8.08
C ALA A 123 -5.97 14.84 6.98
N PHE A 124 -6.39 14.74 5.72
CA PHE A 124 -5.54 14.91 4.55
C PHE A 124 -5.68 16.34 4.03
N SER A 125 -4.58 17.07 3.96
CA SER A 125 -4.60 18.47 3.55
C SER A 125 -3.29 18.83 2.87
N GLU A 126 -3.37 19.34 1.64
CA GLU A 126 -2.24 19.94 0.93
C GLU A 126 -0.97 19.07 0.95
N GLY A 127 -1.09 17.76 0.70
CA GLY A 127 0.04 16.81 0.72
C GLY A 127 0.31 16.16 2.08
N ASP A 128 -0.26 16.66 3.18
CA ASP A 128 0.05 16.17 4.53
C ASP A 128 -1.08 15.35 5.15
N THR A 129 -0.66 14.47 6.05
CA THR A 129 -1.54 13.76 6.98
C THR A 129 -1.41 14.39 8.37
N LEU A 130 -2.44 15.14 8.75
CA LEU A 130 -2.46 16.00 9.94
C LEU A 130 -3.38 15.45 11.01
N TYR A 131 -3.13 15.82 12.27
CA TYR A 131 -4.08 15.55 13.33
C TYR A 131 -5.41 16.29 13.09
N ARG A 132 -6.55 15.63 13.32
CA ARG A 132 -7.88 16.15 12.96
C ARG A 132 -8.20 17.48 13.64
N HIS A 133 -7.82 17.67 14.90
CA HIS A 133 -8.05 18.93 15.60
C HIS A 133 -7.19 20.07 15.06
N SER A 134 -5.95 19.78 14.61
CA SER A 134 -5.11 20.77 13.93
C SER A 134 -5.75 21.20 12.60
N TYR A 135 -6.25 20.25 11.81
CA TYR A 135 -7.01 20.58 10.60
C TYR A 135 -8.24 21.43 10.91
N GLY A 136 -9.03 21.05 11.93
CA GLY A 136 -10.19 21.83 12.37
C GLY A 136 -9.84 23.27 12.71
N ALA A 137 -8.79 23.48 13.51
CA ALA A 137 -8.32 24.82 13.89
C ALA A 137 -7.79 25.65 12.69
N LEU A 138 -7.20 24.99 11.69
CA LEU A 138 -6.63 25.66 10.51
C LEU A 138 -7.67 25.96 9.42
N LYS A 139 -8.71 25.13 9.28
CA LYS A 139 -9.61 25.15 8.12
C LYS A 139 -11.07 25.46 8.46
N LEU A 140 -11.44 25.43 9.74
CA LEU A 140 -12.81 25.68 10.21
C LEU A 140 -12.81 26.76 11.30
N PRO A 141 -13.94 27.44 11.54
CA PRO A 141 -14.07 28.30 12.70
C PRO A 141 -13.81 27.53 13.99
N ILE A 142 -13.04 28.12 14.91
CA ILE A 142 -12.65 27.48 16.19
C ILE A 142 -13.84 27.13 17.10
N SER A 143 -15.02 27.67 16.81
CA SER A 143 -16.27 27.41 17.53
C SER A 143 -16.99 26.13 17.09
N ILE A 144 -16.53 25.48 16.01
CA ILE A 144 -17.18 24.27 15.49
C ILE A 144 -16.94 23.08 16.43
N ASN A 145 -18.01 22.35 16.74
CA ASN A 145 -17.95 21.14 17.55
C ASN A 145 -17.09 20.04 16.88
N SER A 146 -16.30 19.33 17.68
CA SER A 146 -15.46 18.22 17.25
C SER A 146 -16.16 17.19 16.35
N ASP A 147 -17.40 16.79 16.65
CA ASP A 147 -18.13 15.79 15.84
C ASP A 147 -18.36 16.28 14.41
N ILE A 148 -18.61 17.59 14.25
CA ILE A 148 -18.74 18.24 12.94
C ILE A 148 -17.38 18.31 12.25
N VAL A 149 -16.30 18.59 12.99
CA VAL A 149 -14.93 18.55 12.45
C VAL A 149 -14.62 17.15 11.93
N GLU A 150 -14.96 16.09 12.67
CA GLU A 150 -14.72 14.70 12.26
C GLU A 150 -15.47 14.36 10.97
N GLY A 151 -16.77 14.64 10.90
CA GLY A 151 -17.56 14.40 9.69
C GLY A 151 -17.02 15.15 8.47
N ARG A 152 -16.61 16.41 8.64
CA ARG A 152 -15.99 17.21 7.57
C ARG A 152 -14.63 16.65 7.15
N CYS A 153 -13.81 16.23 8.11
CA CYS A 153 -12.52 15.57 7.85
C CYS A 153 -12.70 14.33 6.99
N TRP A 154 -13.62 13.43 7.35
CA TRP A 154 -13.82 12.19 6.57
C TRP A 154 -14.32 12.47 5.15
N SER A 155 -15.26 13.40 4.99
CA SER A 155 -15.73 13.83 3.67
C SER A 155 -14.59 14.43 2.84
N ASN A 156 -13.77 15.29 3.43
CA ASN A 156 -12.59 15.87 2.78
C ASN A 156 -11.58 14.80 2.38
N ASN A 157 -11.25 13.88 3.29
CA ASN A 157 -10.29 12.81 3.03
C ASN A 157 -10.75 11.89 1.90
N TYR A 158 -12.04 11.58 1.83
CA TYR A 158 -12.61 10.81 0.72
C TYR A 158 -12.37 11.50 -0.62
N GLN A 159 -12.66 12.81 -0.72
CA GLN A 159 -12.38 13.55 -1.95
C GLN A 159 -10.89 13.66 -2.24
N TYR A 160 -10.06 13.84 -1.20
CA TYR A 160 -8.61 13.88 -1.33
C TYR A 160 -8.07 12.57 -1.92
N MET A 161 -8.53 11.41 -1.44
CA MET A 161 -8.13 10.10 -1.99
C MET A 161 -8.57 9.91 -3.44
N ARG A 162 -9.74 10.42 -3.83
CA ARG A 162 -10.15 10.45 -5.25
C ARG A 162 -9.19 11.28 -6.09
N GLN A 163 -8.76 12.43 -5.57
CA GLN A 163 -7.76 13.26 -6.23
C GLN A 163 -6.40 12.57 -6.31
N MET A 164 -5.97 11.86 -5.25
CA MET A 164 -4.73 11.09 -5.28
C MET A 164 -4.72 10.05 -6.39
N ARG A 165 -5.83 9.31 -6.57
CA ARG A 165 -5.98 8.38 -7.69
C ARG A 165 -5.84 9.10 -9.03
N LEU A 166 -6.47 10.26 -9.20
CA LEU A 166 -6.34 11.03 -10.44
C LEU A 166 -4.90 11.47 -10.69
N ASN A 167 -4.17 11.87 -9.64
CA ASN A 167 -2.77 12.29 -9.74
C ASN A 167 -1.86 11.12 -10.17
N MET A 168 -2.09 9.91 -9.63
CA MET A 168 -1.41 8.69 -10.08
C MET A 168 -1.66 8.44 -11.57
N LEU A 169 -2.91 8.53 -12.03
CA LEU A 169 -3.26 8.34 -13.45
C LEU A 169 -2.59 9.37 -14.36
N LYS A 170 -2.51 10.64 -13.92
CA LYS A 170 -1.79 11.68 -14.67
C LYS A 170 -0.30 11.36 -14.75
N HIS A 171 0.31 10.94 -13.64
CA HIS A 171 1.71 10.51 -13.62
C HIS A 171 1.96 9.31 -14.56
N ILE A 172 1.06 8.33 -14.63
CA ILE A 172 1.19 7.23 -15.60
C ILE A 172 1.20 7.76 -17.04
N ASN A 173 0.42 8.79 -17.32
CA ASN A 173 0.26 9.33 -18.66
C ASN A 173 1.47 10.17 -19.13
N ASP A 174 2.09 10.98 -18.25
CA ASP A 174 3.14 11.92 -18.64
C ASP A 174 4.48 11.76 -17.88
N GLY A 175 4.55 10.90 -16.86
CA GLY A 175 5.72 10.67 -16.02
C GLY A 175 6.07 11.82 -15.07
N SER A 176 5.27 12.89 -15.02
CA SER A 176 5.57 14.07 -14.21
C SER A 176 5.33 13.82 -12.72
N PHE A 177 6.30 14.17 -11.88
CA PHE A 177 6.16 14.11 -10.43
C PHE A 177 5.36 15.29 -9.87
N GLU A 178 5.17 16.37 -10.63
CA GLU A 178 4.45 17.58 -10.21
C GLU A 178 3.00 17.28 -9.78
N HIS A 179 2.40 16.21 -10.31
CA HIS A 179 1.06 15.76 -9.92
C HIS A 179 0.97 15.35 -8.45
N PHE A 180 2.10 15.05 -7.80
CA PHE A 180 2.15 14.74 -6.36
C PHE A 180 2.18 15.99 -5.47
N GLY A 181 2.08 17.19 -6.06
CA GLY A 181 1.96 18.45 -5.35
C GLY A 181 3.23 18.82 -4.63
N LYS A 182 3.12 19.42 -3.43
CA LYS A 182 4.27 20.00 -2.72
C LYS A 182 5.38 19.01 -2.30
N HIS A 183 5.12 17.71 -2.39
CA HIS A 183 6.06 16.65 -2.02
C HIS A 183 6.67 15.97 -3.25
N ASP A 184 6.51 16.54 -4.44
CA ASP A 184 7.00 15.98 -5.70
C ASP A 184 8.51 15.70 -5.69
N ASP A 185 9.33 16.63 -5.18
CA ASP A 185 10.77 16.46 -5.07
C ASP A 185 11.14 15.31 -4.12
N LEU A 186 10.50 15.25 -2.95
CA LEU A 186 10.72 14.15 -2.00
C LEU A 186 10.34 12.80 -2.61
N ILE A 187 9.19 12.73 -3.28
CA ILE A 187 8.69 11.49 -3.90
C ILE A 187 9.60 11.08 -5.07
N ARG A 188 10.08 12.04 -5.86
CA ARG A 188 11.04 11.82 -6.96
C ARG A 188 12.37 11.28 -6.45
N SER A 189 12.94 11.90 -5.43
CA SER A 189 14.19 11.43 -4.82
C SER A 189 14.04 10.02 -4.24
N ALA A 190 12.96 9.74 -3.50
CA ALA A 190 12.70 8.41 -2.95
C ALA A 190 12.54 7.35 -4.05
N TYR A 191 11.88 7.68 -5.15
CA TYR A 191 11.77 6.78 -6.31
C TYR A 191 13.14 6.51 -6.95
N GLN A 192 13.97 7.53 -7.13
CA GLN A 192 15.32 7.39 -7.69
C GLN A 192 16.22 6.54 -6.80
N GLU A 193 16.18 6.75 -5.48
CA GLU A 193 16.90 5.94 -4.49
C GLU A 193 16.46 4.47 -4.55
N MET A 194 15.15 4.22 -4.61
CA MET A 194 14.61 2.86 -4.78
C MET A 194 15.09 2.22 -6.09
N CYS A 195 15.08 2.95 -7.20
CA CYS A 195 15.57 2.44 -8.48
C CYS A 195 17.06 2.07 -8.41
N ALA A 196 17.89 2.89 -7.77
CA ALA A 196 19.30 2.63 -7.59
C ALA A 196 19.55 1.38 -6.71
N GLU A 197 18.81 1.25 -5.60
CA GLU A 197 18.86 0.09 -4.70
C GLU A 197 18.54 -1.21 -5.45
N ILE A 198 17.51 -1.23 -6.29
CA ILE A 198 17.11 -2.44 -7.04
C ILE A 198 18.06 -2.73 -8.21
N ALA A 199 18.73 -1.72 -8.77
CA ALA A 199 19.69 -1.91 -9.85
C ALA A 199 21.04 -2.47 -9.37
N GLY A 200 21.33 -2.35 -8.06
CA GLY A 200 22.52 -2.92 -7.43
C GLY A 200 22.43 -4.41 -7.09
N ASP A 201 21.24 -5.01 -7.19
CA ASP A 201 21.00 -6.46 -7.01
C ASP A 201 21.14 -7.26 -8.30
#